data_AF-A0A7C7W6M6-F1
#
_entry.id   AF-A0A7C7W6M6-F1
#
_cell.length_a   1.000
_cell.length_b   1.000
_cell.length_c   1.000
_cell.angle_alpha   90.00
_cell.angle_beta   90.00
_cell.angle_gamma   90.00
#
_symmetry.space_group_name_H-M   'P 1'
#
loop_
_entity.id
_entity.type
_entity.pdbx_description
1 polymer ?
#
loop_
_entity_poly.entity_id
_entity_poly.type
_entity_poly.pdbx_seq_one_letter_code
_entity_poly.pdbx_strand_id
1 'polypeptide(L)'
;MDAGMRRRVELAGRQGKVLRYLAEVSPGGARVGLVEVEWESPLARARGPENVIVFETRRFREWPLVISGPGAGPASTAAGLLADIVRLGQEL
;
A
#
# COMPACT_ATOMS: atom_id res chain seq x y z
N MET A 1 14.16 -16.75 -2.68
CA MET A 1 14.29 -15.95 -1.45
C MET A 1 15.52 -16.42 -0.69
N ASP A 2 16.41 -15.51 -0.31
CA ASP A 2 17.66 -15.87 0.39
C ASP A 2 17.41 -16.28 1.87
N ALA A 3 18.45 -16.79 2.52
CA ALA A 3 18.36 -17.30 3.89
C ALA A 3 18.04 -16.22 4.93
N GLY A 4 18.55 -15.00 4.75
CA GLY A 4 18.33 -13.90 5.70
C GLY A 4 16.88 -13.42 5.67
N MET A 5 16.34 -13.23 4.47
CA MET A 5 14.96 -12.82 4.28
C MET A 5 13.98 -13.91 4.77
N ARG A 6 14.30 -15.20 4.57
CA ARG A 6 13.46 -16.32 5.07
C ARG A 6 13.35 -16.27 6.59
N ARG A 7 14.49 -16.11 7.28
CA ARG A 7 14.50 -15.97 8.73
C ARG A 7 13.65 -14.80 9.21
N ARG A 8 13.71 -13.64 8.54
CA ARG A 8 12.89 -12.47 8.90
C ARG A 8 11.40 -12.75 8.73
N VAL A 9 10.99 -13.41 7.64
CA VAL A 9 9.58 -13.80 7.44
C VAL A 9 9.10 -14.77 8.52
N GLU A 10 9.90 -15.78 8.84
CA GLU A 10 9.55 -16.75 9.89
C GLU A 10 9.42 -16.10 11.27
N LEU A 11 10.35 -15.20 11.63
CA LEU A 11 10.32 -14.48 12.90
C LEU A 11 9.09 -13.56 13.00
N ALA A 12 8.78 -12.80 11.93
CA ALA A 12 7.59 -11.97 11.88
C ALA A 12 6.32 -12.83 11.99
N GLY A 13 6.26 -13.97 11.27
CA GLY A 13 5.12 -14.89 11.31
C GLY A 13 4.86 -15.47 12.70
N ARG A 14 5.91 -15.78 13.48
CA ARG A 14 5.79 -16.22 14.88
C ARG A 14 5.17 -15.15 15.80
N GLN A 15 5.23 -13.88 15.41
CA GLN A 15 4.65 -12.77 16.14
C GLN A 15 3.28 -12.34 15.58
N GLY A 16 2.68 -13.10 14.65
CA GLY A 16 1.42 -12.70 14.01
C GLY A 16 1.57 -11.57 12.99
N LYS A 17 2.78 -11.35 12.47
CA LYS A 17 3.11 -10.26 11.54
C LYS A 17 3.56 -10.75 10.18
N VAL A 18 3.49 -9.86 9.20
CA VAL A 18 4.02 -10.05 7.84
C VAL A 18 4.97 -8.94 7.45
N LEU A 19 5.94 -9.28 6.60
CA LEU A 19 6.80 -8.28 5.98
C LEU A 19 6.12 -7.64 4.77
N ARG A 20 6.17 -6.31 4.73
CA ARG A 20 5.67 -5.49 3.62
C ARG A 20 6.67 -4.40 3.28
N TYR A 21 6.83 -4.12 1.99
CA TYR A 21 7.61 -2.99 1.52
C TYR A 21 6.69 -1.80 1.39
N LEU A 22 6.78 -0.85 2.32
CA LEU A 22 5.84 0.25 2.43
C LEU A 22 6.52 1.59 2.21
N ALA A 23 5.74 2.52 1.65
CA ALA A 23 6.00 3.94 1.76
C ALA A 23 5.05 4.53 2.81
N GLU A 24 5.58 5.27 3.76
CA GLU A 24 4.80 5.99 4.76
C GLU A 24 5.12 7.48 4.64
N VAL A 25 4.06 8.30 4.63
CA VAL A 25 4.15 9.75 4.57
C VAL A 25 3.36 10.33 5.74
N SER A 26 4.02 11.18 6.51
CA SER A 26 3.46 11.87 7.66
C SER A 26 3.89 13.35 7.66
N PRO A 27 3.34 14.20 8.56
CA PRO A 27 3.83 15.57 8.72
C PRO A 27 5.33 15.65 9.07
N GLY A 28 5.92 14.57 9.61
CA GLY A 28 7.34 14.48 9.92
C GLY A 28 8.24 14.08 8.74
N GLY A 29 7.67 13.80 7.57
CA GLY A 29 8.40 13.40 6.37
C GLY A 29 7.95 12.05 5.80
N ALA A 30 8.75 11.52 4.88
CA ALA A 30 8.47 10.27 4.17
C ALA A 30 9.57 9.24 4.43
N ARG A 31 9.16 7.97 4.55
CA ARG A 31 10.07 6.82 4.65
C ARG A 31 9.61 5.69 3.75
N VAL A 32 10.57 4.95 3.20
CA VAL A 32 10.31 3.77 2.38
C VAL A 32 11.19 2.63 2.86
N GLY A 33 10.62 1.44 3.03
CA GLY A 33 11.41 0.29 3.41
C GLY A 33 10.58 -0.94 3.75
N LEU A 34 11.29 -2.00 4.07
CA LEU A 34 10.71 -3.25 4.52
C LEU A 34 10.35 -3.16 6.00
N VAL A 35 9.07 -3.34 6.33
CA VAL A 35 8.53 -3.24 7.69
C VAL A 35 7.69 -4.45 8.05
N GLU A 36 7.55 -4.72 9.34
CA GLU A 36 6.63 -5.72 9.87
C GLU A 36 5.26 -5.08 10.13
N VAL A 37 4.20 -5.76 9.73
CA VAL A 37 2.82 -5.30 9.83
C VAL A 37 1.99 -6.41 10.48
N GLU A 38 1.10 -6.05 11.40
CA GLU A 38 0.12 -7.00 11.96
C GLU A 38 -0.71 -7.67 10.87
N TRP A 39 -0.97 -8.97 11.01
CA TRP A 39 -1.69 -9.75 10.03
C TRP A 39 -3.11 -9.21 9.74
N GLU A 40 -3.75 -8.62 10.73
CA GLU A 40 -5.09 -8.05 10.65
C GLU A 40 -5.13 -6.67 9.95
N SER A 41 -3.98 -6.01 9.83
CA SER A 41 -3.88 -4.69 9.21
C SER A 41 -4.35 -4.70 7.75
N PRO A 42 -5.03 -3.66 7.27
CA PRO A 42 -5.33 -3.52 5.84
C PRO A 42 -4.08 -3.62 4.95
N LEU A 43 -2.92 -3.15 5.43
CA LEU A 43 -1.65 -3.21 4.71
C LEU A 43 -1.12 -4.64 4.53
N ALA A 44 -1.55 -5.59 5.36
CA ALA A 44 -1.21 -7.00 5.20
C ALA A 44 -1.98 -7.67 4.06
N ARG A 45 -3.10 -7.08 3.61
CA ARG A 45 -4.06 -7.73 2.69
C ARG A 45 -3.67 -7.69 1.21
N ALA A 46 -2.72 -6.85 0.81
CA ALA A 46 -2.29 -6.75 -0.59
C ALA A 46 -1.92 -8.12 -1.19
N ARG A 47 -2.58 -8.53 -2.29
CA ARG A 47 -2.28 -9.78 -3.00
C ARG A 47 -1.91 -9.52 -4.46
N GLY A 48 -0.94 -10.27 -4.98
CA GLY A 48 -0.53 -10.16 -6.38
C GLY A 48 -0.06 -8.74 -6.73
N PRO A 49 -0.53 -8.14 -7.84
CA PRO A 49 -0.13 -6.80 -8.28
C PRO A 49 -0.92 -5.67 -7.59
N GLU A 50 -1.71 -5.98 -6.56
CA GLU A 50 -2.50 -4.96 -5.87
C GLU A 50 -1.62 -4.02 -5.05
N ASN A 51 -1.94 -2.73 -5.12
CA ASN A 51 -1.47 -1.74 -4.16
C ASN A 51 -2.57 -1.49 -3.12
N VAL A 52 -2.16 -1.27 -1.88
CA VAL A 52 -3.05 -0.84 -0.78
C VAL A 52 -2.49 0.44 -0.20
N ILE A 53 -3.35 1.46 -0.10
CA ILE A 53 -3.04 2.75 0.50
C ILE A 53 -4.00 2.96 1.66
N VAL A 54 -3.46 3.29 2.83
CA VAL A 54 -4.24 3.60 4.02
C VAL A 54 -4.05 5.07 4.36
N PHE A 55 -5.16 5.82 4.38
CA PHE A 55 -5.18 7.22 4.76
C PHE A 55 -5.69 7.36 6.19
N GLU A 56 -4.80 7.77 7.07
CA GLU A 56 -5.13 8.20 8.42
C GLU A 56 -5.18 9.72 8.46
N THR A 57 -6.34 10.26 8.80
CA THR A 57 -6.55 11.71 8.86
C THR A 57 -7.30 12.06 10.14
N ARG A 58 -7.41 13.36 10.46
CA ARG A 58 -8.24 13.81 11.58
C ARG A 58 -9.69 13.32 11.50
N ARG A 59 -10.23 13.19 10.28
CA ARG A 59 -11.61 12.75 10.03
C ARG A 59 -11.75 11.23 10.02
N PHE A 60 -10.71 10.51 9.61
CA PHE A 60 -10.66 9.06 9.48
C PHE A 60 -9.65 8.46 10.47
N ARG A 61 -9.81 8.80 11.76
CA ARG A 61 -8.88 8.35 12.82
C ARG A 61 -9.25 6.98 13.38
N GLU A 62 -10.53 6.76 13.64
CA GLU A 62 -11.03 5.51 14.20
C GLU A 62 -11.17 4.43 13.12
N TRP A 63 -11.58 4.84 11.93
CA TRP A 63 -11.76 3.97 10.76
C TRP A 63 -10.98 4.57 9.58
N PRO A 64 -9.71 4.17 9.37
CA PRO A 64 -8.88 4.67 8.29
C PRO A 64 -9.50 4.40 6.91
N LEU A 65 -9.31 5.32 5.98
CA LEU A 65 -9.75 5.14 4.60
C LEU A 65 -8.76 4.24 3.87
N VAL A 66 -9.24 3.10 3.37
CA VAL A 66 -8.42 2.13 2.63
C VAL A 66 -8.79 2.18 1.15
N ILE A 67 -7.79 2.41 0.30
CA ILE A 67 -7.90 2.29 -1.16
C ILE A 67 -7.06 1.11 -1.60
N SER A 68 -7.67 0.18 -2.33
CA SER A 68 -7.00 -1.02 -2.85
C SER A 68 -7.41 -1.32 -4.28
N GLY A 69 -6.48 -1.83 -5.08
CA GLY A 69 -6.75 -2.29 -6.43
C GLY A 69 -5.46 -2.58 -7.20
N PRO A 70 -5.56 -2.97 -8.48
CA PRO A 70 -4.40 -3.26 -9.31
C PRO A 70 -3.46 -2.05 -9.38
N GLY A 71 -2.26 -2.20 -8.83
CA GLY A 71 -1.24 -1.15 -8.76
C GLY A 71 -0.40 -1.01 -10.02
N ALA A 72 -0.39 -2.05 -10.86
CA ALA A 72 0.30 -2.08 -12.14
C ALA A 72 -0.45 -2.99 -13.12
N GLY A 73 -0.42 -2.62 -14.39
CA GLY A 73 -1.02 -3.39 -15.48
C GLY A 73 -1.30 -2.51 -16.68
N PRO A 74 -1.14 -2.99 -17.92
CA PRO A 74 -1.33 -2.16 -19.11
C PRO A 74 -2.71 -1.46 -19.14
N ALA A 75 -3.78 -2.19 -18.82
CA ALA A 75 -5.13 -1.67 -18.83
C ALA A 75 -5.40 -0.67 -17.69
N SER A 76 -4.95 -0.96 -16.46
CA SER A 76 -5.18 -0.06 -15.31
C SER A 76 -4.39 1.23 -15.44
N THR A 77 -3.15 1.17 -15.94
CA THR A 77 -2.33 2.36 -16.21
C THR A 77 -2.95 3.22 -17.32
N ALA A 78 -3.41 2.61 -18.42
CA ALA A 78 -4.06 3.34 -19.51
C ALA A 78 -5.37 4.01 -19.06
N ALA A 79 -6.17 3.34 -18.24
CA ALA A 79 -7.38 3.91 -17.67
C ALA A 79 -7.09 5.14 -16.79
N GLY A 80 -6.01 5.09 -15.99
CA GLY A 80 -5.56 6.24 -15.20
C GLY A 80 -5.22 7.45 -16.06
N LEU A 81 -4.42 7.26 -17.11
CA LEU A 81 -4.07 8.33 -18.06
C LEU A 81 -5.30 8.90 -18.78
N LEU A 82 -6.25 8.05 -19.21
CA LEU A 82 -7.48 8.50 -19.85
C LEU A 82 -8.33 9.35 -18.90
N ALA A 83 -8.44 8.95 -17.63
CA ALA A 83 -9.17 9.71 -16.63
C ALA A 83 -8.58 11.13 -16.46
N ASP A 84 -7.25 11.25 -16.47
CA ASP A 84 -6.58 12.56 -16.39
C ASP A 84 -6.87 13.41 -17.64
N ILE A 85 -6.85 12.83 -18.85
CA ILE A 85 -7.18 13.55 -20.09
C ILE A 85 -8.63 14.07 -20.06
N VAL A 86 -9.58 13.23 -19.65
CA VAL A 86 -11.00 13.62 -19.56
C VAL A 86 -11.17 14.75 -18.56
N ARG A 87 -10.51 14.67 -17.41
CA ARG A 87 -10.55 15.72 -16.38
C ARG A 87 -10.00 17.05 -16.90
N LEU A 88 -8.85 17.03 -17.58
CA LEU A 88 -8.26 18.22 -18.18
C LEU A 88 -9.21 18.87 -19.20
N GLY A 89 -9.90 18.06 -20.02
CA GLY A 89 -10.87 18.56 -20.98
C GLY A 89 -12.14 19.16 -20.36
N GLN A 90 -12.45 18.88 -19.09
CA GLN A 90 -13.57 19.48 -18.36
C GLN A 90 -13.20 20.78 -17.65
N GLU A 91 -11.91 21.00 -17.41
CA GLU A 91 -11.37 22.20 -16.75
C GLU A 91 -11.01 23.31 -17.75
N LEU A 92 -11.06 23.02 -19.06
CA LEU A 92 -10.90 23.95 -20.18
C LEU A 92 -12.25 24.40 -20.74
#